data_AF-H1YGU8-F1
#
_entry.id   AF-H1YGU8-F1
#
_cell.length_a   1.000
_cell.length_b   1.000
_cell.length_c   1.000
_cell.angle_alpha   90.00
_cell.angle_beta   90.00
_cell.angle_gamma   90.00
#
_symmetry.space_group_name_H-M   'P 1'
#
loop_
_entity.id
_entity.type
_entity.pdbx_description
1 polymer ?
#
loop_
_entity_poly.entity_id
_entity_poly.type
_entity_poly.pdbx_seq_one_letter_code
_entity_poly.pdbx_strand_id
1 'polypeptide(L)'
;MTKITFAIKNQYIETLIKMIELNNDHYWLDAFLNLRRGGMLPGGGAGSLNDWGPSYSGIKADAWYGRLYTILRELFDQEQLPEYLAEPSRLVKANQTQVIRCLTCQKSHQHPAIFEAFLAVKFYNKVLPTFTTGNKLSDILKPELSFNSPDVLNYRSALLKAYAGCGITVYDFLFGDYICPHCNDLKPETVHDRYQVENDIPEMLYLKRLPI
;
A
#
# COMPACT_ATOMS: atom_id res chain seq x y z
N MET A 1 13.20 14.77 -19.03
CA MET A 1 12.71 14.66 -17.64
C MET A 1 12.65 16.06 -17.07
N THR A 2 11.46 16.50 -16.67
CA THR A 2 11.27 17.78 -15.99
C THR A 2 11.62 17.58 -14.52
N LYS A 3 12.66 18.27 -14.02
CA LYS A 3 13.00 18.23 -12.59
C LYS A 3 11.89 18.87 -11.77
N ILE A 4 11.57 18.30 -10.61
CA ILE A 4 10.63 18.90 -9.66
C ILE A 4 11.09 20.29 -9.22
N THR A 5 10.13 21.19 -8.96
CA THR A 5 10.42 22.49 -8.37
C THR A 5 10.82 22.33 -6.90
N PHE A 6 11.55 23.30 -6.35
CA PHE A 6 11.89 23.34 -4.93
C PHE A 6 10.65 23.27 -4.03
N ALA A 7 9.54 23.92 -4.44
CA ALA A 7 8.27 23.88 -3.72
C ALA A 7 7.70 22.46 -3.59
N ILE A 8 7.70 21.70 -4.69
CA ILE A 8 7.19 20.30 -4.69
C ILE A 8 8.13 19.40 -3.86
N LYS A 9 9.44 19.57 -4.01
CA LYS A 9 10.43 18.84 -3.21
C LYS A 9 10.21 19.05 -1.70
N ASN A 10 9.92 20.28 -1.28
CA ASN A 10 9.61 20.58 0.11
C ASN A 10 8.30 19.94 0.58
N GLN A 11 7.26 19.91 -0.26
CA GLN A 11 6.01 19.21 0.09
C GLN A 11 6.26 17.72 0.35
N TYR A 12 7.09 17.06 -0.45
CA TYR A 12 7.46 15.65 -0.23
C TYR A 12 8.19 15.48 1.11
N ILE A 13 9.22 16.29 1.37
CA ILE A 13 10.00 16.26 2.62
C ILE A 13 9.08 16.47 3.82
N GLU A 14 8.24 17.50 3.80
CA GLU A 14 7.32 17.82 4.89
C GLU A 14 6.34 16.67 5.16
N THR A 15 5.82 16.07 4.10
CA THR A 15 4.88 14.95 4.23
C THR A 15 5.57 13.70 4.79
N LEU A 16 6.76 13.35 4.29
CA LEU A 16 7.56 12.24 4.80
C LEU A 16 7.91 12.40 6.29
N ILE A 17 8.23 13.63 6.71
CA ILE A 17 8.47 13.97 8.11
C ILE A 17 7.21 13.75 8.95
N LYS A 18 6.06 14.30 8.53
CA LYS A 18 4.79 14.15 9.25
C LYS A 18 4.35 12.70 9.39
N MET A 19 4.57 11.89 8.34
CA MET A 19 4.30 10.45 8.38
C MET A 19 5.07 9.74 9.49
N ILE A 20 6.27 10.20 9.80
CA ILE A 20 7.11 9.59 10.83
C ILE A 20 6.74 10.08 12.21
N GLU A 21 6.30 11.33 12.33
CA GLU A 21 5.69 11.83 13.57
C GLU A 21 4.41 11.06 13.95
N LEU A 22 3.74 10.44 12.97
CA LEU A 22 2.58 9.57 13.17
C LEU A 22 2.94 8.09 13.44
N ASN A 23 4.23 7.74 13.40
CA ASN A 23 4.69 6.36 13.58
C ASN A 23 4.71 5.96 15.07
N ASN A 24 4.34 4.71 15.35
CA ASN A 24 4.35 4.17 16.70
C ASN A 24 5.75 3.74 17.17
N ASP A 25 6.69 3.54 16.26
CA ASP A 25 8.07 3.13 16.55
C ASP A 25 8.98 4.36 16.70
N HIS A 26 9.55 4.52 17.89
CA HIS A 26 10.42 5.63 18.24
C HIS A 26 11.76 5.64 17.48
N TYR A 27 12.26 4.49 17.00
CA TYR A 27 13.51 4.44 16.23
C TYR A 27 13.41 5.24 14.92
N TRP A 28 12.21 5.32 14.34
CA TRP A 28 11.94 6.14 13.16
C TRP A 28 12.10 7.63 13.41
N LEU A 29 11.58 8.10 14.54
CA LEU A 29 11.65 9.50 14.93
C LEU A 29 13.11 9.94 15.06
N ASP A 30 13.95 9.12 15.69
CA ASP A 30 15.37 9.42 15.90
C ASP A 30 16.17 9.47 14.60
N ALA A 31 15.94 8.51 13.69
CA ALA A 31 16.59 8.52 12.38
C ALA A 31 16.21 9.75 11.54
N PHE A 32 14.96 10.22 11.63
CA PHE A 32 14.45 11.34 10.84
C PHE A 32 14.76 12.73 11.40
N LEU A 33 15.00 12.86 12.71
CA LEU A 33 15.52 14.12 13.27
C LEU A 33 16.85 14.53 12.61
N ASN A 34 17.63 13.57 12.11
CA ASN A 34 18.85 13.83 11.34
C ASN A 34 18.57 14.36 9.92
N LEU A 35 17.45 13.99 9.28
CA LEU A 35 17.05 14.53 7.97
C LEU A 35 16.67 16.00 8.01
N ARG A 36 15.96 16.43 9.06
CA ARG A 36 15.64 17.86 9.29
C ARG A 36 16.89 18.75 9.37
N ARG A 37 18.05 18.16 9.66
CA ARG A 37 19.35 18.84 9.76
C ARG A 37 20.20 18.71 8.48
N GLY A 38 19.62 18.24 7.37
CA GLY A 38 20.32 18.02 6.11
C GLY A 38 21.06 16.68 6.04
N GLY A 39 20.80 15.75 6.98
CA GLY A 39 21.31 14.40 6.93
C GLY A 39 20.66 13.55 5.85
N MET A 40 21.31 12.45 5.47
CA MET A 40 20.74 11.46 4.56
C MET A 40 19.71 10.59 5.28
N LEU A 41 18.72 10.09 4.54
CA LEU A 41 17.92 8.95 4.98
C LEU A 41 18.86 7.78 5.29
N PRO A 42 18.59 6.96 6.32
CA PRO A 42 19.43 5.82 6.64
C PRO A 42 19.69 4.99 5.37
N GLY A 43 20.98 4.86 5.03
CA GLY A 43 21.44 4.10 3.88
C GLY A 43 21.31 2.61 4.18
N GLY A 44 20.62 1.89 3.29
CA GLY A 44 20.33 0.48 3.47
C GLY A 44 21.59 -0.38 3.61
N GLY A 45 21.60 -1.22 4.64
CA GLY A 45 22.61 -2.25 4.88
C GLY A 45 22.09 -3.33 5.82
N ALA A 46 21.93 -4.54 5.25
CA ALA A 46 21.50 -5.83 5.84
C ALA A 46 20.11 -5.87 6.50
N GLY A 47 19.11 -6.25 5.68
CA GLY A 47 17.68 -6.25 5.99
C GLY A 47 17.00 -5.24 5.07
N SER A 48 16.15 -5.68 4.14
CA SER A 48 15.72 -4.90 2.99
C SER A 48 15.05 -3.57 3.37
N LEU A 49 14.93 -2.61 2.45
CA LEU A 49 14.11 -1.39 2.63
C LEU A 49 12.67 -1.66 3.09
N ASN A 50 12.17 -2.90 2.94
CA ASN A 50 10.87 -3.34 3.46
C ASN A 50 10.88 -3.61 4.97
N ASP A 51 12.04 -3.86 5.56
CA ASP A 51 12.23 -4.07 7.01
C ASP A 51 12.24 -2.73 7.77
N TRP A 52 12.35 -1.64 7.01
CA TRP A 52 12.26 -0.27 7.46
C TRP A 52 10.98 0.38 6.87
N GLY A 53 9.83 -0.26 7.02
CA GLY A 53 8.54 0.40 6.83
C GLY A 53 8.11 1.14 8.11
N PRO A 54 7.47 2.33 8.00
CA PRO A 54 6.86 2.94 9.17
C PRO A 54 5.72 2.06 9.72
N SER A 55 5.56 2.01 11.05
CA SER A 55 4.56 1.19 11.74
C SER A 55 3.46 2.05 12.33
N TYR A 56 2.20 1.75 12.00
CA TYR A 56 1.05 2.55 12.43
C TYR A 56 0.02 1.74 13.21
N SER A 57 -0.96 2.43 13.79
CA SER A 57 -2.01 1.79 14.58
C SER A 57 -2.95 0.98 13.68
N GLY A 58 -2.70 -0.32 13.63
CA GLY A 58 -3.52 -1.31 12.94
C GLY A 58 -3.22 -1.44 11.44
N ILE A 59 -3.66 -2.56 10.88
CA ILE A 59 -3.28 -3.04 9.54
C ILE A 59 -3.65 -2.06 8.40
N LYS A 60 -4.75 -1.31 8.54
CA LYS A 60 -5.18 -0.36 7.51
C LYS A 60 -4.24 0.84 7.42
N ALA A 61 -4.00 1.53 8.54
CA ALA A 61 -3.09 2.68 8.55
C ALA A 61 -1.70 2.26 8.10
N ASP A 62 -1.25 1.10 8.56
CA ASP A 62 0.04 0.51 8.21
C ASP A 62 0.20 0.29 6.70
N ALA A 63 -0.75 -0.42 6.08
CA ALA A 63 -0.73 -0.69 4.65
C ALA A 63 -0.82 0.59 3.79
N TRP A 64 -1.59 1.58 4.22
CA TRP A 64 -1.79 2.81 3.45
C TRP A 64 -0.59 3.74 3.55
N TYR A 65 -0.17 4.09 4.76
CA TYR A 65 0.91 5.01 4.96
C TYR A 65 2.27 4.39 4.64
N GLY A 66 2.47 3.08 4.85
CA GLY A 66 3.66 2.39 4.34
C GLY A 66 3.81 2.51 2.81
N ARG A 67 2.69 2.43 2.06
CA ARG A 67 2.70 2.61 0.61
C ARG A 67 2.94 4.05 0.19
N LEU A 68 2.29 5.01 0.86
CA LEU A 68 2.55 6.43 0.60
C LEU A 68 4.03 6.78 0.82
N TYR A 69 4.66 6.25 1.87
CA TYR A 69 6.05 6.50 2.18
C TYR A 69 6.95 6.01 1.05
N THR A 70 6.73 4.76 0.61
CA THR A 70 7.47 4.15 -0.50
C THR A 70 7.37 5.00 -1.77
N ILE A 71 6.15 5.43 -2.10
CA ILE A 71 5.86 6.24 -3.27
C ILE A 71 6.56 7.60 -3.20
N LEU A 72 6.38 8.35 -2.10
CA LEU A 72 6.96 9.67 -1.94
C LEU A 72 8.49 9.61 -1.91
N ARG A 73 9.05 8.55 -1.32
CA ARG A 73 10.49 8.33 -1.30
C ARG A 73 11.04 8.12 -2.69
N GLU A 74 10.39 7.28 -3.50
CA GLU A 74 10.80 7.02 -4.88
C GLU A 74 10.75 8.31 -5.72
N LEU A 75 9.65 9.06 -5.64
CA LEU A 75 9.50 10.34 -6.33
C LEU A 75 10.57 11.35 -5.91
N PHE A 76 10.91 11.38 -4.62
CA PHE A 76 11.96 12.26 -4.10
C PHE A 76 13.35 11.87 -4.61
N ASP A 77 13.73 10.59 -4.50
CA ASP A 77 15.05 10.09 -4.90
C ASP A 77 15.27 10.21 -6.42
N GLN A 78 14.21 10.03 -7.21
CA GLN A 78 14.25 10.15 -8.68
C GLN A 78 14.01 11.59 -9.19
N GLU A 79 13.77 12.56 -8.29
CA GLU A 79 13.40 13.95 -8.62
C GLU A 79 12.22 14.06 -9.61
N GLN A 80 11.16 13.27 -9.39
CA GLN A 80 10.01 13.12 -10.28
C GLN A 80 8.72 13.76 -9.76
N LEU A 81 7.90 14.26 -10.70
CA LEU A 81 6.53 14.70 -10.41
C LEU A 81 5.62 13.47 -10.22
N PRO A 82 4.50 13.61 -9.48
CA PRO A 82 3.59 12.48 -9.22
C PRO A 82 2.92 11.95 -10.49
N GLU A 83 2.85 12.74 -11.56
CA GLU A 83 2.38 12.30 -12.88
C GLU A 83 3.34 11.29 -13.54
N TYR A 84 4.60 11.23 -13.09
CA TYR A 84 5.59 10.23 -13.48
C TYR A 84 5.77 9.15 -12.42
N LEU A 85 4.78 8.95 -11.54
CA LEU A 85 4.65 7.67 -10.86
C LEU A 85 4.72 6.61 -11.94
N ALA A 86 5.89 5.99 -12.08
CA ALA A 86 6.20 5.16 -13.23
C ALA A 86 5.09 4.12 -13.32
N GLU A 87 4.50 3.96 -14.51
CA GLU A 87 3.66 2.80 -14.76
C GLU A 87 4.44 1.58 -14.25
N PRO A 88 3.91 0.88 -13.24
CA PRO A 88 4.74 0.34 -12.21
C PRO A 88 5.13 -1.05 -12.67
N SER A 89 6.12 -1.13 -13.54
CA SER A 89 6.77 -2.39 -13.89
C SER A 89 7.33 -3.09 -12.65
N ARG A 90 7.40 -2.41 -11.49
CA ARG A 90 7.79 -2.97 -10.18
C ARG A 90 6.79 -2.79 -9.03
N LEU A 91 5.83 -1.86 -9.10
CA LEU A 91 4.81 -1.62 -8.05
C LEU A 91 3.42 -2.19 -8.39
N VAL A 92 3.37 -3.34 -9.07
CA VAL A 92 2.14 -4.07 -9.44
C VAL A 92 1.53 -3.47 -10.71
N LYS A 93 1.27 -4.32 -11.72
CA LYS A 93 0.26 -4.03 -12.76
C LYS A 93 -0.99 -3.61 -11.99
N ALA A 94 -1.34 -2.32 -11.92
CA ALA A 94 -2.10 -1.73 -10.81
C ALA A 94 -3.48 -2.36 -10.51
N ASN A 95 -3.96 -3.22 -11.40
CA ASN A 95 -5.18 -4.00 -11.25
C ASN A 95 -4.94 -5.47 -10.86
N GLN A 96 -3.70 -5.93 -10.67
CA GLN A 96 -3.39 -7.30 -10.33
C GLN A 96 -3.16 -7.49 -8.84
N THR A 97 -3.65 -8.59 -8.30
CA THR A 97 -3.47 -8.99 -6.91
C THR A 97 -3.00 -10.44 -6.84
N GLN A 98 -2.07 -10.72 -5.92
CA GLN A 98 -1.59 -12.06 -5.65
C GLN A 98 -2.33 -12.62 -4.45
N VAL A 99 -3.12 -13.67 -4.71
CA VAL A 99 -3.99 -14.31 -3.73
C VAL A 99 -3.40 -15.66 -3.35
N ILE A 100 -3.37 -15.94 -2.05
CA ILE A 100 -2.84 -17.19 -1.52
C ILE A 100 -3.90 -18.27 -1.69
N ARG A 101 -3.52 -19.44 -2.19
CA ARG A 101 -4.36 -20.64 -2.21
C ARG A 101 -3.69 -21.77 -1.44
N CYS A 102 -4.46 -22.39 -0.54
CA CYS A 102 -4.03 -23.58 0.19
C CYS A 102 -4.05 -24.80 -0.74
N LEU A 103 -2.95 -25.57 -0.80
CA LEU A 103 -2.89 -26.78 -1.63
C LEU A 103 -3.68 -27.95 -1.03
N THR A 104 -3.93 -27.97 0.28
CA THR A 104 -4.72 -29.02 0.95
C THR A 104 -6.20 -28.93 0.57
N CYS A 105 -6.83 -27.76 0.73
CA CYS A 105 -8.27 -27.58 0.49
C CYS A 105 -8.62 -26.81 -0.78
N GLN A 106 -7.61 -26.32 -1.51
CA GLN A 106 -7.77 -25.55 -2.76
C GLN A 106 -8.55 -24.23 -2.60
N LYS A 107 -8.82 -23.79 -1.36
CA LYS A 107 -9.50 -22.52 -1.07
C LYS A 107 -8.51 -21.36 -0.98
N SER A 108 -8.98 -20.20 -1.41
CA SER A 108 -8.18 -18.99 -1.51
C SER A 108 -8.42 -18.04 -0.34
N HIS A 109 -7.37 -17.32 0.05
CA HIS A 109 -7.43 -16.29 1.08
C HIS A 109 -6.39 -15.19 0.82
N GLN A 110 -6.60 -14.02 1.43
CA GLN A 110 -5.75 -12.85 1.27
C GLN A 110 -5.47 -12.21 2.62
N HIS A 111 -4.19 -11.90 2.87
CA HIS A 111 -3.82 -11.14 4.06
C HIS A 111 -4.41 -9.71 4.02
N PRO A 112 -5.01 -9.19 5.10
CA PRO A 112 -5.67 -7.88 5.10
C PRO A 112 -4.72 -6.74 4.72
N ALA A 113 -3.45 -6.78 5.16
CA ALA A 113 -2.47 -5.76 4.80
C ALA A 113 -2.20 -5.71 3.29
N ILE A 114 -2.17 -6.86 2.61
CA ILE A 114 -1.96 -6.92 1.16
C ILE A 114 -3.19 -6.43 0.42
N PHE A 115 -4.38 -6.80 0.91
CA PHE A 115 -5.65 -6.29 0.40
C PHE A 115 -5.73 -4.75 0.50
N GLU A 116 -5.39 -4.17 1.65
CA GLU A 116 -5.38 -2.72 1.84
C GLU A 116 -4.26 -2.03 1.05
N ALA A 117 -3.09 -2.64 0.92
CA ALA A 117 -1.99 -2.11 0.13
C ALA A 117 -2.35 -1.98 -1.36
N PHE A 118 -3.09 -2.95 -1.91
CA PHE A 118 -3.62 -2.87 -3.26
C PHE A 118 -4.52 -1.62 -3.45
N LEU A 119 -5.43 -1.39 -2.50
CA LEU A 119 -6.31 -0.22 -2.50
C LEU A 119 -5.52 1.09 -2.41
N ALA A 120 -4.53 1.13 -1.52
CA ALA A 120 -3.69 2.30 -1.29
C ALA A 120 -2.94 2.72 -2.56
N VAL A 121 -2.29 1.77 -3.25
CA VAL A 121 -1.56 2.04 -4.51
C VAL A 121 -2.49 2.66 -5.54
N LYS A 122 -3.65 2.03 -5.75
CA LYS A 122 -4.64 2.52 -6.71
C LYS A 122 -5.14 3.91 -6.37
N PHE A 123 -5.41 4.17 -5.09
CA PHE A 123 -5.84 5.47 -4.60
C PHE A 123 -4.77 6.54 -4.86
N TYR A 124 -3.54 6.31 -4.41
CA TYR A 124 -2.46 7.30 -4.50
C TYR A 124 -2.09 7.64 -5.94
N ASN A 125 -2.10 6.65 -6.85
CA ASN A 125 -1.89 6.90 -8.28
C ASN A 125 -2.90 7.90 -8.85
N LYS A 126 -4.14 7.91 -8.33
CA LYS A 126 -5.18 8.83 -8.79
C LYS A 126 -5.09 10.21 -8.14
N VAL A 127 -4.80 10.28 -6.84
CA VAL A 127 -5.02 11.53 -6.08
C VAL A 127 -3.76 12.34 -5.79
N LEU A 128 -2.57 11.72 -5.79
CA LEU A 128 -1.32 12.43 -5.46
C LEU A 128 -1.05 13.67 -6.31
N PRO A 129 -1.28 13.67 -7.64
CA PRO A 129 -1.12 14.88 -8.45
C PRO A 129 -1.96 16.05 -7.92
N THR A 130 -3.23 15.80 -7.56
CA THR A 130 -4.15 16.84 -7.05
C THR A 130 -3.65 17.44 -5.74
N PHE A 131 -3.26 16.61 -4.78
CA PHE A 131 -2.76 17.08 -3.48
C PHE A 131 -1.45 17.89 -3.61
N THR A 132 -0.58 17.50 -4.53
CA THR A 132 0.71 18.18 -4.78
C THR A 132 0.52 19.55 -5.43
N THR A 133 -0.37 19.65 -6.43
CA THR A 133 -0.70 20.94 -7.09
C THR A 133 -1.42 21.90 -6.16
N GLY A 134 -2.22 21.40 -5.21
CA GLY A 134 -2.93 22.21 -4.22
C GLY A 134 -2.07 22.73 -3.06
N ASN A 135 -0.77 22.41 -3.03
CA ASN A 135 0.14 22.67 -1.90
C ASN A 135 -0.38 22.11 -0.55
N LYS A 136 -0.98 20.93 -0.60
CA LYS A 136 -1.70 20.31 0.53
C LYS A 136 -1.33 18.84 0.69
N LEU A 137 -0.15 18.41 0.23
CA LEU A 137 0.22 16.99 0.23
C LEU A 137 0.05 16.32 1.59
N SER A 138 0.39 16.99 2.68
CA SER A 138 0.23 16.43 4.03
C SER A 138 -1.21 16.18 4.47
N ASP A 139 -2.21 16.80 3.83
CA ASP A 139 -3.62 16.55 4.15
C ASP A 139 -4.02 15.10 3.84
N ILE A 140 -3.31 14.43 2.93
CA ILE A 140 -3.56 13.01 2.60
C ILE A 140 -3.29 12.06 3.78
N LEU A 141 -2.62 12.55 4.84
CA LEU A 141 -2.38 11.82 6.10
C LEU A 141 -3.59 11.82 7.03
N LYS A 142 -4.64 12.58 6.69
CA LYS A 142 -5.92 12.52 7.40
C LYS A 142 -6.67 11.27 6.95
N PRO A 143 -7.13 10.39 7.86
CA PRO A 143 -7.86 9.18 7.50
C PRO A 143 -9.06 9.44 6.59
N GLU A 144 -9.85 10.49 6.87
CA GLU A 144 -11.05 10.88 6.12
C GLU A 144 -10.76 11.36 4.69
N LEU A 145 -9.52 11.75 4.40
CA LEU A 145 -9.04 12.09 3.06
C LEU A 145 -8.27 10.94 2.40
N SER A 146 -8.12 9.80 3.09
CA SER A 146 -7.39 8.62 2.62
C SER A 146 -8.19 7.34 2.83
N PHE A 147 -7.76 6.46 3.74
CA PHE A 147 -8.29 5.10 3.88
C PHE A 147 -9.73 5.02 4.41
N ASN A 148 -10.22 6.10 5.01
CA ASN A 148 -11.62 6.28 5.47
C ASN A 148 -12.42 7.26 4.60
N SER A 149 -11.90 7.68 3.44
CA SER A 149 -12.70 8.51 2.52
C SER A 149 -13.90 7.72 1.97
N PRO A 150 -15.06 8.37 1.69
CA PRO A 150 -16.26 7.69 1.19
C PRO A 150 -16.00 6.85 -0.07
N ASP A 151 -15.24 7.38 -1.03
CA ASP A 151 -14.88 6.68 -2.26
C ASP A 151 -14.11 5.39 -1.98
N VAL A 152 -13.14 5.45 -1.06
CA VAL A 152 -12.35 4.30 -0.67
C VAL A 152 -13.18 3.27 0.10
N LEU A 153 -14.08 3.71 0.98
CA LEU A 153 -15.00 2.81 1.69
C LEU A 153 -15.93 2.08 0.72
N ASN A 154 -16.49 2.79 -0.26
CA ASN A 154 -17.34 2.22 -1.30
C ASN A 154 -16.58 1.21 -2.15
N TYR A 155 -15.39 1.58 -2.63
CA TYR A 155 -14.57 0.71 -3.46
C TYR A 155 -14.07 -0.52 -2.68
N ARG A 156 -13.68 -0.35 -1.41
CA ARG A 156 -13.29 -1.45 -0.51
C ARG A 156 -14.42 -2.47 -0.37
N SER A 157 -15.65 -1.99 -0.12
CA SER A 157 -16.83 -2.84 0.00
C SER A 157 -17.12 -3.62 -1.28
N ALA A 158 -17.05 -2.95 -2.44
CA ALA A 158 -17.20 -3.59 -3.74
C ALA A 158 -16.12 -4.66 -4.01
N LEU A 159 -14.85 -4.36 -3.69
CA LEU A 159 -13.75 -5.30 -3.86
C LEU A 159 -13.91 -6.52 -2.95
N LEU A 160 -14.32 -6.34 -1.69
CA LEU A 160 -14.61 -7.46 -0.78
C LEU A 160 -15.72 -8.37 -1.35
N LYS A 161 -16.77 -7.80 -1.94
CA LYS A 161 -17.83 -8.58 -2.61
C LYS A 161 -17.28 -9.36 -3.80
N ALA A 162 -16.43 -8.76 -4.61
CA ALA A 162 -15.79 -9.46 -5.74
C ALA A 162 -14.86 -10.59 -5.30
N TYR A 163 -14.09 -10.37 -4.22
CA TYR A 163 -13.27 -11.42 -3.58
C TYR A 163 -14.14 -12.59 -3.13
N ALA A 164 -15.22 -12.30 -2.40
CA ALA A 164 -16.17 -13.30 -1.93
C ALA A 164 -16.84 -14.07 -3.09
N GLY A 165 -17.20 -13.38 -4.18
CA GLY A 165 -17.74 -14.00 -5.39
C GLY A 165 -16.77 -14.99 -6.06
N CYS A 166 -15.46 -14.84 -5.83
CA CYS A 166 -14.42 -15.78 -6.27
C CYS A 166 -14.04 -16.82 -5.21
N GLY A 167 -14.73 -16.86 -4.07
CA GLY A 167 -14.39 -17.74 -2.95
C GLY A 167 -13.09 -17.38 -2.25
N ILE A 168 -12.67 -16.11 -2.29
CA ILE A 168 -11.47 -15.62 -1.62
C ILE A 168 -11.88 -14.98 -0.29
N THR A 169 -11.31 -15.45 0.81
CA THR A 169 -11.53 -14.89 2.15
C THR A 169 -10.39 -13.95 2.55
N VAL A 170 -10.70 -12.72 2.97
CA VAL A 170 -9.69 -11.85 3.58
C VAL A 170 -9.50 -12.27 5.04
N TYR A 171 -8.29 -12.72 5.38
CA TYR A 171 -7.97 -13.34 6.67
C TYR A 171 -6.52 -13.09 7.07
N ASP A 172 -6.32 -12.69 8.32
CA ASP A 172 -4.99 -12.49 8.89
C ASP A 172 -4.37 -13.83 9.27
N PHE A 173 -3.70 -14.43 8.29
CA PHE A 173 -3.00 -15.70 8.43
C PHE A 173 -1.76 -15.62 9.34
N LEU A 174 -1.16 -14.44 9.53
CA LEU A 174 0.01 -14.27 10.39
C LEU A 174 -0.39 -14.30 11.87
N PHE A 175 -1.44 -13.56 12.22
CA PHE A 175 -2.01 -13.59 13.56
C PHE A 175 -2.72 -14.92 13.86
N GLY A 176 -3.15 -15.62 12.82
CA GLY A 176 -3.74 -16.95 12.89
C GLY A 176 -2.75 -18.11 12.98
N ASP A 177 -1.51 -17.89 13.41
CA ASP A 177 -0.45 -18.91 13.55
C ASP A 177 -0.19 -19.72 12.26
N TYR A 178 -0.35 -19.10 11.09
CA TYR A 178 -0.18 -19.74 9.79
C TYR A 178 -1.14 -20.94 9.57
N ILE A 179 -2.33 -20.89 10.19
CA ILE A 179 -3.38 -21.90 10.05
C ILE A 179 -4.29 -21.56 8.86
N CYS A 180 -4.61 -22.55 8.03
CA CYS A 180 -5.56 -22.34 6.94
C CYS A 180 -6.98 -22.06 7.47
N PRO A 181 -7.63 -20.94 7.09
CA PRO A 181 -8.95 -20.57 7.63
C PRO A 181 -10.10 -21.45 7.11
N HIS A 182 -9.84 -22.33 6.15
CA HIS A 182 -10.87 -23.17 5.52
C HIS A 182 -10.81 -24.63 5.95
N CYS A 183 -9.61 -25.16 6.26
CA CYS A 183 -9.43 -26.57 6.62
C CYS A 183 -8.64 -26.79 7.92
N ASN A 184 -8.24 -25.73 8.62
CA ASN A 184 -7.48 -25.76 9.89
C ASN A 184 -6.17 -26.56 9.82
N ASP A 185 -5.58 -26.65 8.62
CA ASP A 185 -4.23 -27.21 8.46
C ASP A 185 -3.23 -26.25 9.12
N LEU A 186 -2.40 -26.78 10.02
CA LEU A 186 -1.44 -26.02 10.84
C LEU A 186 -0.17 -25.66 10.08
N LYS A 187 0.10 -26.31 8.94
CA LYS A 187 1.26 -26.04 8.08
C LYS A 187 0.87 -26.20 6.60
N PRO A 188 -0.10 -25.41 6.12
CA PRO A 188 -0.59 -25.57 4.77
C PRO A 188 0.51 -25.21 3.78
N GLU A 189 0.76 -26.09 2.81
CA GLU A 189 1.46 -25.67 1.61
C GLU A 189 0.58 -24.68 0.84
N THR A 190 1.20 -23.61 0.33
CA THR A 190 0.48 -22.54 -0.36
C THR A 190 1.11 -22.19 -1.69
N VAL A 191 0.28 -21.70 -2.61
CA VAL A 191 0.70 -21.12 -3.90
C VAL A 191 0.03 -19.77 -4.09
N HIS A 192 0.56 -18.96 -5.02
CA HIS A 192 0.01 -17.65 -5.31
C HIS A 192 -0.66 -17.66 -6.67
N ASP A 193 -1.96 -17.44 -6.68
CA ASP A 193 -2.73 -17.20 -7.89
C ASP A 193 -2.75 -15.71 -8.20
N ARG A 194 -2.68 -15.35 -9.48
CA ARG A 194 -2.82 -13.97 -9.92
C ARG A 194 -4.27 -13.70 -10.31
N TYR A 195 -4.81 -12.62 -9.79
CA TYR A 195 -6.12 -12.10 -10.19
C TYR A 195 -5.96 -10.71 -10.77
N GLN A 196 -6.81 -10.37 -11.73
CA GLN A 196 -6.95 -9.04 -12.28
C GLN A 196 -8.32 -8.49 -11.88
N VAL A 197 -8.33 -7.28 -11.34
CA VAL A 197 -9.54 -6.47 -11.15
C VAL A 197 -9.94 -5.93 -12.51
N GLU A 198 -11.17 -6.24 -12.88
CA GLU A 198 -11.81 -5.76 -14.09
C GLU A 198 -12.93 -4.79 -13.69
N ASN A 199 -13.09 -3.74 -14.49
CA ASN A 199 -13.95 -2.59 -14.23
C ASN A 199 -13.62 -1.87 -12.92
N ASP A 200 -13.04 -0.69 -13.03
CA ASP A 200 -12.69 0.15 -11.89
C ASP A 200 -13.88 0.86 -11.22
N ILE A 201 -15.09 0.55 -11.68
CA ILE A 201 -16.36 1.10 -11.21
C ILE A 201 -16.93 0.14 -10.14
N PRO A 202 -17.17 0.59 -8.90
CA PRO A 202 -17.62 -0.27 -7.79
C PRO A 202 -18.79 -1.20 -8.12
N GLU A 203 -19.75 -0.74 -8.91
CA GLU A 203 -20.97 -1.48 -9.26
C GLU A 203 -20.73 -2.63 -10.25
N MET A 204 -19.63 -2.58 -11.01
CA MET A 204 -19.29 -3.55 -12.05
C MET A 204 -17.99 -4.29 -11.76
N LEU A 205 -17.44 -4.12 -10.56
CA LEU A 205 -16.15 -4.66 -10.17
C LEU A 205 -16.22 -6.19 -10.10
N TYR A 206 -15.34 -6.86 -10.84
CA TYR A 206 -15.15 -8.31 -10.72
C TYR A 206 -13.67 -8.68 -10.77
N LEU A 207 -13.36 -9.90 -10.32
CA LEU A 207 -12.02 -10.46 -10.39
C LEU A 207 -11.95 -11.55 -11.45
N LYS A 208 -10.90 -11.50 -12.26
CA LYS A 208 -10.55 -12.52 -13.23
C LYS A 208 -9.26 -13.21 -12.81
N ARG A 209 -9.31 -14.52 -12.56
CA ARG A 209 -8.08 -15.31 -12.35
C ARG A 209 -7.30 -15.36 -13.66
N LEU A 210 -6.01 -15.06 -13.59
CA LEU A 210 -5.10 -15.12 -14.73
C LEU A 210 -4.49 -16.52 -14.87
N PRO A 211 -4.20 -16.97 -16.09
CA PRO A 211 -3.43 -18.19 -16.30
C PRO A 211 -2.04 -18.05 -15.68
N ILE A 212 -1.52 -19.17 -15.16
CA ILE A 212 -0.18 -19.29 -14.58
C ILE A 212 0.85 -19.33 -15.71
#